data_AF-A0A0G3GFE9-F1
#
_entry.id   AF-A0A0G3GFE9-F1
#
_cell.length_a   1.000
_cell.length_b   1.000
_cell.length_c   1.000
_cell.angle_alpha   90.00
_cell.angle_beta   90.00
_cell.angle_gamma   90.00
#
_symmetry.space_group_name_H-M   'P 1'
#
loop_
_entity.id
_entity.type
_entity.pdbx_description
1 polymer ?
#
loop_
_entity_poly.entity_id
_entity_poly.type
_entity_poly.pdbx_seq_one_letter_code
_entity_poly.pdbx_strand_id
1 'polypeptide(L)'
;MPRSKLLTQLFVALLAAAALWYMWTITSAKLDWGGDSPGRQDVGAVKDTRQRAMSQYCTGVVATPKGTWLVGRLEGDAQMLEPAAEVVNLDTVVYGKPKETEAAQDASAFSVFLARETEISFISRLDAQGQFQLVAHVSGAACLVASPDGASLFLLTGLDRPDAWTTDGPRQTVVLRSDDQGKQWTGLKQGFFAEADQVAWSLDPYFHGSDEVWAWGSLSAMDAEVPGGIATGVFYSADRGATSTPIVTAESLLVTAQYAHDQRPDIVQWHTDSEDRGEIRGHVIQVDGQRAFIWLSQRFWGSHPDGKSDNVAVNVTTRAELQRQAGKWQMVARQRDDNLFIDALAQNEAGRVFGLIDQGHQGQDVLAELDTGTLNWRPTGELPSVFAPLASDSRLRGDGFWVGQNTLLINTSSEHHPPRWLYWWSDASISADGVFYSTDWGGSWHKLNVDGYLGVLGFQPGQDRVFWAKGNWYDNNDLGIYAYGLH
;
A
#
# COMPACT_ATOMS: atom_id res chain seq x y z
N MET A 1 12.17 15.18 59.87
CA MET A 1 12.89 15.70 58.68
C MET A 1 12.45 17.13 58.41
N PRO A 2 13.35 18.08 58.11
CA PRO A 2 12.97 19.44 57.74
C PRO A 2 12.21 19.43 56.41
N ARG A 3 11.13 20.21 56.30
CA ARG A 3 10.23 20.27 55.13
C ARG A 3 10.95 20.50 53.79
N SER A 4 12.08 21.21 53.81
CA SER A 4 12.93 21.44 52.63
C SER A 4 13.58 20.17 52.09
N LYS A 5 14.09 19.27 52.96
CA LYS A 5 14.70 18.00 52.52
C LYS A 5 13.67 17.06 51.90
N LEU A 6 12.45 17.05 52.44
CA LEU A 6 11.34 16.26 51.89
C LEU A 6 10.93 16.78 50.49
N LEU A 7 10.81 18.10 50.32
CA LEU A 7 10.51 18.73 49.03
C LEU A 7 11.60 18.46 47.99
N THR A 8 12.88 18.57 48.37
CA THR A 8 13.99 18.24 47.46
C THR A 8 13.99 16.76 47.07
N GLN A 9 13.75 15.85 48.02
CA GLN A 9 13.66 14.42 47.73
C GLN A 9 12.48 14.09 46.80
N LEU A 10 11.31 14.69 47.03
CA LEU A 10 10.15 14.53 46.17
C LEU A 10 10.41 15.06 44.75
N PHE A 11 11.05 16.22 44.63
CA PHE A 11 11.40 16.79 43.34
C PHE A 11 12.38 15.92 42.55
N VAL A 12 13.44 15.44 43.20
CA VAL A 12 14.41 14.51 42.57
C VAL A 12 13.72 13.20 42.17
N ALA A 13 12.85 12.65 43.02
CA ALA A 13 12.08 11.45 42.70
C ALA A 13 11.15 11.65 41.50
N LEU A 14 10.48 12.80 41.40
CA LEU A 14 9.64 13.15 40.25
C LEU A 14 10.45 13.27 38.96
N LEU A 15 11.61 13.93 39.00
CA LEU A 15 12.50 14.02 37.83
C LEU A 15 13.02 12.65 37.39
N ALA A 16 13.42 11.80 38.35
CA ALA A 16 13.85 10.44 38.04
C ALA A 16 12.71 9.59 37.44
N ALA A 17 11.50 9.70 38.00
CA ALA A 17 10.31 9.02 37.46
C ALA A 17 9.97 9.51 36.05
N ALA A 18 10.01 10.82 35.80
CA ALA A 18 9.76 11.39 34.48
C ALA A 18 10.82 10.93 33.45
N ALA A 19 12.10 10.92 33.83
CA ALA A 19 13.17 10.43 32.96
C ALA A 19 13.03 8.94 32.64
N LEU A 20 12.70 8.10 33.63
CA LEU A 20 12.45 6.67 33.42
C LEU A 20 11.23 6.42 32.54
N TRP A 21 10.13 7.16 32.76
CA TRP A 21 8.93 7.08 31.93
C TRP A 21 9.20 7.49 30.47
N TYR A 22 9.96 8.58 30.28
CA TYR A 22 10.37 9.03 28.95
C TYR A 22 11.23 7.97 28.24
N MET A 23 12.28 7.46 28.90
CA MET A 23 13.15 6.42 28.34
C MET A 23 12.39 5.13 28.03
N TRP A 24 11.46 4.74 28.90
CA TRP A 24 10.57 3.60 28.67
C TRP A 24 9.71 3.80 27.43
N THR A 25 9.09 4.97 27.28
CA THR A 25 8.24 5.30 26.11
C THR A 25 9.05 5.18 24.81
N ILE A 26 10.22 5.85 24.74
CA ILE A 26 11.09 5.79 23.56
C ILE A 26 11.55 4.36 23.25
N THR A 27 11.95 3.60 24.28
CA THR A 27 12.45 2.23 24.09
C THR A 27 11.32 1.29 23.67
N SER A 28 10.14 1.44 24.26
CA SER A 28 8.95 0.64 23.91
C SER A 28 8.48 0.91 22.49
N ALA A 29 8.52 2.17 22.05
CA ALA A 29 8.22 2.55 20.68
C ALA A 29 9.25 1.94 19.72
N LYS A 30 10.55 2.04 20.02
CA LYS A 30 11.61 1.61 19.10
C LYS A 30 11.79 0.10 19.01
N LEU A 31 11.50 -0.63 20.09
CA LEU A 31 11.62 -2.09 20.15
C LEU A 31 10.29 -2.81 19.93
N ASP A 32 9.25 -2.08 19.51
CA ASP A 32 7.90 -2.60 19.30
C ASP A 32 7.32 -3.35 20.52
N TRP A 33 7.64 -2.88 21.72
CA TRP A 33 7.13 -3.50 22.94
C TRP A 33 5.70 -3.05 23.24
N GLY A 34 4.87 -4.02 23.62
CA GLY A 34 3.49 -3.80 24.02
C GLY A 34 2.51 -3.86 22.86
N GLY A 35 1.29 -3.39 23.11
CA GLY A 35 0.18 -3.51 22.17
C GLY A 35 -0.75 -4.69 22.48
N ASP A 36 -1.93 -4.62 21.89
CA ASP A 36 -3.01 -5.57 22.07
C ASP A 36 -2.84 -6.77 21.13
N SER A 37 -3.34 -7.93 21.55
CA SER A 37 -3.38 -9.17 20.76
C SER A 37 -4.82 -9.68 20.62
N PRO A 38 -5.74 -8.87 20.05
CA PRO A 38 -7.16 -9.18 20.06
C PRO A 38 -7.47 -10.40 19.20
N GLY A 39 -8.29 -11.31 19.73
CA GLY A 39 -8.76 -12.48 18.99
C GLY A 39 -7.65 -13.31 18.34
N ARG A 40 -6.46 -13.42 18.96
CA ARG A 40 -5.29 -14.07 18.37
C ARG A 40 -5.59 -15.49 17.90
N GLN A 41 -5.23 -15.78 16.66
CA GLN A 41 -5.39 -17.07 16.00
C GLN A 41 -4.09 -17.51 15.35
N ASP A 42 -3.82 -18.82 15.43
CA ASP A 42 -2.79 -19.47 14.61
C ASP A 42 -3.44 -19.85 13.28
N VAL A 43 -3.03 -19.19 12.19
CA VAL A 43 -3.62 -19.39 10.86
C VAL A 43 -3.00 -20.60 10.18
N GLY A 44 -1.67 -20.71 10.27
CA GLY A 44 -0.93 -21.85 9.76
C GLY A 44 0.57 -21.63 9.90
N ALA A 45 1.36 -22.52 9.31
CA ALA A 45 2.81 -22.36 9.26
C ALA A 45 3.38 -22.69 7.88
N VAL A 46 4.52 -22.08 7.57
CA VAL A 46 5.34 -22.43 6.39
C VAL A 46 6.34 -23.52 6.75
N LYS A 47 6.85 -24.25 5.74
CA LYS A 47 7.95 -25.21 5.95
C LYS A 47 9.31 -24.54 6.08
N ASP A 48 9.44 -23.33 5.54
CA ASP A 48 10.67 -22.54 5.52
C ASP A 48 10.31 -21.06 5.64
N THR A 49 10.96 -20.31 6.52
CA THR A 49 10.66 -18.89 6.76
C THR A 49 10.84 -18.02 5.53
N ARG A 50 11.68 -18.43 4.56
CA ARG A 50 11.86 -17.72 3.29
C ARG A 50 10.60 -17.72 2.42
N GLN A 51 9.67 -18.65 2.62
CA GLN A 51 8.38 -18.65 1.91
C GLN A 51 7.46 -17.51 2.34
N ARG A 52 7.70 -16.94 3.53
CA ARG A 52 7.01 -15.73 4.02
C ARG A 52 7.91 -14.48 3.93
N ALA A 53 8.95 -14.52 3.08
CA ALA A 53 9.81 -13.36 2.86
C ALA A 53 8.98 -12.21 2.27
N MET A 54 8.92 -11.11 3.01
CA MET A 54 8.19 -9.92 2.60
C MET A 54 9.12 -8.91 1.93
N SER A 55 8.61 -8.26 0.89
CA SER A 55 9.09 -6.97 0.45
C SER A 55 8.02 -5.91 0.75
N GLN A 56 8.38 -4.63 0.65
CA GLN A 56 7.45 -3.52 0.89
C GLN A 56 6.26 -3.47 -0.09
N TYR A 57 6.27 -4.29 -1.15
CA TYR A 57 5.29 -4.24 -2.23
C TYR A 57 4.60 -5.60 -2.43
N CYS A 58 3.26 -5.61 -2.36
CA CYS A 58 2.33 -6.64 -2.85
C CYS A 58 2.56 -8.12 -2.44
N THR A 59 3.39 -8.37 -1.42
CA THR A 59 3.62 -9.71 -0.83
C THR A 59 2.75 -9.91 0.42
N GLY A 60 2.58 -11.17 0.83
CA GLY A 60 1.84 -11.52 2.03
C GLY A 60 0.59 -12.37 1.77
N VAL A 61 -0.42 -12.22 2.61
CA VAL A 61 -1.59 -13.10 2.69
C VAL A 61 -2.78 -12.53 1.92
N VAL A 62 -3.33 -13.34 1.00
CA VAL A 62 -4.58 -13.06 0.31
C VAL A 62 -5.62 -14.10 0.72
N ALA A 63 -6.63 -13.66 1.48
CA ALA A 63 -7.71 -14.52 1.95
C ALA A 63 -8.99 -14.30 1.13
N THR A 64 -9.56 -15.39 0.62
CA THR A 64 -10.82 -15.40 -0.14
C THR A 64 -11.78 -16.43 0.45
N PRO A 65 -13.07 -16.41 0.08
CA PRO A 65 -14.00 -17.48 0.46
C PRO A 65 -13.58 -18.89 0.01
N LYS A 66 -12.71 -19.02 -1.01
CA LYS A 66 -12.29 -20.32 -1.57
C LYS A 66 -10.91 -20.80 -1.09
N GLY A 67 -10.13 -19.92 -0.45
CA GLY A 67 -8.81 -20.28 0.05
C GLY A 67 -8.00 -19.09 0.55
N THR A 68 -7.00 -19.42 1.36
CA THR A 68 -6.00 -18.47 1.87
C THR A 68 -4.66 -18.76 1.23
N TRP A 69 -4.06 -17.72 0.67
CA TRP A 69 -2.83 -17.76 -0.09
C TRP A 69 -1.76 -16.94 0.60
N LEU A 70 -0.51 -17.32 0.39
CA LEU A 70 0.67 -16.59 0.85
C LEU A 70 1.61 -16.41 -0.34
N VAL A 71 2.03 -15.17 -0.57
CA VAL A 71 3.05 -14.82 -1.56
C VAL A 71 4.27 -14.30 -0.82
N GLY A 72 5.41 -14.95 -1.03
CA GLY A 72 6.71 -14.46 -0.55
C GLY A 72 7.60 -14.08 -1.73
N ARG A 73 8.48 -13.10 -1.54
CA ARG A 73 9.51 -12.68 -2.51
C ARG A 73 10.88 -12.73 -1.87
N LEU A 74 11.83 -13.36 -2.54
CA LEU A 74 13.21 -13.47 -2.10
C LEU A 74 14.15 -12.86 -3.16
N GLU A 75 14.98 -11.92 -2.73
CA GLU A 75 16.06 -11.32 -3.51
C GLU A 75 17.35 -12.14 -3.24
N GLY A 76 18.10 -12.48 -4.31
CA GLY A 76 19.33 -13.27 -4.24
C GLY A 76 19.24 -14.68 -4.85
N ASP A 77 20.28 -15.49 -4.67
CA ASP A 77 20.40 -16.80 -5.32
C ASP A 77 19.42 -17.81 -4.70
N ALA A 78 18.29 -18.00 -5.38
CA ALA A 78 17.17 -18.85 -5.00
C ALA A 78 17.50 -20.36 -4.97
N GLN A 79 18.71 -20.76 -5.37
CA GLN A 79 19.16 -22.16 -5.44
C GLN A 79 19.01 -22.95 -4.12
N MET A 80 18.69 -22.30 -3.01
CA MET A 80 18.57 -22.93 -1.70
C MET A 80 17.15 -23.40 -1.31
N LEU A 81 16.16 -23.29 -2.19
CA LEU A 81 14.82 -23.87 -2.00
C LEU A 81 14.52 -24.80 -3.18
N GLU A 82 15.00 -26.05 -3.13
CA GLU A 82 14.60 -27.05 -4.12
C GLU A 82 13.09 -27.36 -3.96
N PRO A 83 12.24 -26.98 -4.93
CA PRO A 83 10.81 -27.25 -4.84
C PRO A 83 10.58 -28.76 -4.95
N ALA A 84 9.57 -29.29 -4.26
CA ALA A 84 9.12 -30.65 -4.50
C ALA A 84 8.64 -30.80 -5.96
N ALA A 85 8.69 -32.03 -6.50
CA ALA A 85 8.30 -32.30 -7.90
C ALA A 85 6.86 -31.89 -8.27
N GLU A 86 6.00 -31.72 -7.26
CA GLU A 86 4.59 -31.32 -7.41
C GLU A 86 4.39 -29.79 -7.49
N VAL A 87 5.44 -29.00 -7.23
CA VAL A 87 5.39 -27.54 -7.29
C VAL A 87 5.50 -27.08 -8.74
N VAL A 88 4.57 -26.23 -9.16
CA VAL A 88 4.53 -25.71 -10.53
C VAL A 88 5.58 -24.61 -10.72
N ASN A 89 6.51 -24.82 -11.67
CA ASN A 89 7.40 -23.77 -12.14
C ASN A 89 6.67 -22.92 -13.20
N LEU A 90 6.27 -21.71 -12.84
CA LEU A 90 5.46 -20.86 -13.70
C LEU A 90 6.24 -20.32 -14.92
N ASP A 91 7.57 -20.23 -14.85
CA ASP A 91 8.41 -19.94 -16.02
C ASP A 91 8.20 -21.00 -17.11
N THR A 92 8.03 -22.28 -16.74
CA THR A 92 7.77 -23.36 -17.71
C THR A 92 6.38 -23.25 -18.34
N VAL A 93 5.39 -22.76 -17.60
CA VAL A 93 4.03 -22.49 -18.12
C VAL A 93 4.07 -21.40 -19.19
N VAL A 94 4.96 -20.42 -19.03
CA VAL A 94 5.09 -19.26 -19.91
C VAL A 94 5.97 -19.56 -21.14
N TYR A 95 7.17 -20.11 -20.92
CA TYR A 95 8.18 -20.30 -21.97
C TYR A 95 8.28 -21.74 -22.50
N GLY A 96 7.60 -22.70 -21.89
CA GLY A 96 7.69 -24.13 -22.22
C GLY A 96 8.98 -24.82 -21.75
N LYS A 97 9.90 -24.07 -21.11
CA LYS A 97 11.14 -24.58 -20.52
C LYS A 97 11.48 -23.78 -19.26
N PRO A 98 12.24 -24.36 -18.31
CA PRO A 98 12.74 -23.60 -17.16
C PRO A 98 13.66 -22.48 -17.66
N LYS A 99 13.65 -21.33 -16.97
CA LYS A 99 14.65 -20.28 -17.21
C LYS A 99 16.01 -20.84 -16.82
N GLU A 100 16.94 -20.91 -17.77
CA GLU A 100 18.34 -21.20 -17.46
C GLU A 100 18.86 -20.00 -16.66
N THR A 101 19.28 -20.22 -15.42
CA THR A 101 20.05 -19.22 -14.68
C THR A 101 21.30 -18.99 -15.50
N GLU A 102 21.37 -17.88 -16.23
CA GLU A 102 22.62 -17.46 -16.88
C GLU A 102 23.64 -17.29 -15.76
N ALA A 103 24.46 -18.31 -15.53
CA ALA A 103 25.63 -18.19 -14.71
C ALA A 103 26.41 -17.01 -15.29
N ALA A 104 26.69 -16.01 -14.46
CA ALA A 104 27.40 -14.79 -14.81
C ALA A 104 28.85 -15.07 -15.26
N GLN A 105 29.03 -15.80 -16.36
CA GLN A 105 30.32 -16.16 -16.93
C GLN A 105 30.75 -15.19 -18.04
N ASP A 106 29.83 -14.37 -18.57
CA ASP A 106 30.11 -13.35 -19.59
C ASP A 106 29.74 -11.91 -19.18
N ALA A 107 29.64 -11.64 -17.87
CA ALA A 107 29.41 -10.28 -17.40
C ALA A 107 30.73 -9.48 -17.39
N SER A 108 30.91 -8.61 -18.38
CA SER A 108 31.92 -7.55 -18.32
C SER A 108 31.81 -6.77 -16.99
N ALA A 109 32.91 -6.18 -16.49
CA ALA A 109 32.88 -5.38 -15.26
C ALA A 109 31.86 -4.22 -15.27
N PHE A 110 31.32 -3.86 -16.44
CA PHE A 110 30.28 -2.87 -16.62
C PHE A 110 28.85 -3.41 -16.42
N SER A 111 28.62 -4.72 -16.62
CA SER A 111 27.30 -5.36 -16.44
C SER A 111 27.03 -5.79 -14.99
N VAL A 112 28.03 -5.81 -14.12
CA VAL A 112 27.86 -6.04 -12.66
C VAL A 112 27.11 -4.88 -12.00
N PHE A 113 27.19 -3.66 -12.53
CA PHE A 113 26.43 -2.49 -12.03
C PHE A 113 24.97 -2.45 -12.53
N LEU A 114 24.59 -3.31 -13.48
CA LEU A 114 23.25 -3.39 -14.07
C LEU A 114 22.60 -4.78 -13.90
N ALA A 115 23.26 -5.70 -13.21
CA ALA A 115 22.71 -7.01 -12.92
C ALA A 115 21.49 -6.82 -12.00
N ARG A 116 20.29 -7.00 -12.56
CA ARG A 116 19.09 -7.21 -11.74
C ARG A 116 19.42 -8.37 -10.80
N GLU A 117 19.33 -8.14 -9.50
CA GLU A 117 19.42 -9.23 -8.54
C GLU A 117 18.42 -10.32 -8.96
N THR A 118 18.84 -11.58 -8.93
CA THR A 118 17.93 -12.68 -9.21
C THR A 118 16.85 -12.68 -8.14
N GLU A 119 15.60 -12.70 -8.56
CA GLU A 119 14.46 -12.72 -7.65
C GLU A 119 13.63 -13.96 -7.91
N ILE A 120 13.01 -14.48 -6.86
CA ILE A 120 12.01 -15.55 -6.96
C ILE A 120 10.82 -15.21 -6.08
N SER A 121 9.61 -15.46 -6.59
CA SER A 121 8.39 -15.39 -5.81
C SER A 121 7.81 -16.79 -5.58
N PHE A 122 7.39 -17.03 -4.35
CA PHE A 122 6.80 -18.28 -3.87
C PHE A 122 5.31 -18.10 -3.67
N ILE A 123 4.51 -19.02 -4.20
CA ILE A 123 3.06 -19.02 -4.08
C ILE A 123 2.66 -20.25 -3.28
N SER A 124 2.21 -20.01 -2.05
CA SER A 124 1.78 -21.05 -1.12
C SER A 124 0.28 -20.96 -0.83
N ARG A 125 -0.34 -22.11 -0.61
CA ARG A 125 -1.76 -22.21 -0.25
C ARG A 125 -1.92 -22.90 1.10
N LEU A 126 -2.78 -22.35 1.95
CA LEU A 126 -3.14 -22.98 3.20
C LEU A 126 -3.93 -24.26 2.94
N ASP A 127 -3.44 -25.38 3.47
CA ASP A 127 -4.11 -26.67 3.42
C ASP A 127 -5.02 -26.91 4.65
N ALA A 128 -5.73 -28.04 4.64
CA ALA A 128 -6.63 -28.41 5.73
C ALA A 128 -5.89 -28.80 7.03
N GLN A 129 -4.57 -28.97 6.99
CA GLN A 129 -3.71 -29.30 8.12
C GLN A 129 -3.10 -28.04 8.76
N GLY A 130 -3.44 -26.85 8.27
CA GLY A 130 -2.89 -25.60 8.78
C GLY A 130 -1.45 -25.36 8.32
N GLN A 131 -1.07 -25.85 7.14
CA GLN A 131 0.24 -25.61 6.54
C GLN A 131 0.08 -24.84 5.22
N PHE A 132 0.91 -23.82 5.04
CA PHE A 132 1.08 -23.17 3.75
C PHE A 132 1.98 -24.05 2.88
N GLN A 133 1.37 -24.84 2.00
CA GLN A 133 2.09 -25.66 1.05
C GLN A 133 2.49 -24.80 -0.15
N LEU A 134 3.77 -24.82 -0.50
CA LEU A 134 4.26 -24.25 -1.75
C LEU A 134 3.60 -25.00 -2.92
N VAL A 135 2.85 -24.30 -3.76
CA VAL A 135 2.15 -24.89 -4.91
C VAL A 135 2.70 -24.39 -6.24
N ALA A 136 3.28 -23.19 -6.27
CA ALA A 136 3.93 -22.66 -7.45
C ALA A 136 5.08 -21.72 -7.09
N HIS A 137 6.01 -21.51 -8.02
CA HIS A 137 7.03 -20.48 -7.93
C HIS A 137 7.25 -19.84 -9.30
N VAL A 138 7.78 -18.62 -9.30
CA VAL A 138 8.06 -17.85 -10.51
C VAL A 138 9.33 -17.02 -10.35
N SER A 139 10.15 -16.92 -11.39
CA SER A 139 11.28 -15.99 -11.38
C SER A 139 10.78 -14.54 -11.45
N GLY A 140 11.33 -13.67 -10.61
CA GLY A 140 10.94 -12.26 -10.50
C GLY A 140 9.87 -11.99 -9.44
N ALA A 141 9.55 -10.72 -9.26
CA ALA A 141 8.46 -10.27 -8.41
C ALA A 141 7.09 -10.79 -8.90
N ALA A 142 6.21 -11.11 -7.96
CA ALA A 142 4.83 -11.47 -8.25
C ALA A 142 3.88 -10.96 -7.16
N CYS A 143 2.73 -10.44 -7.59
CA CYS A 143 1.63 -10.05 -6.73
C CYS A 143 0.43 -10.95 -7.02
N LEU A 144 -0.25 -11.44 -5.99
CA LEU A 144 -1.49 -12.20 -6.16
C LEU A 144 -2.69 -11.30 -5.93
N VAL A 145 -3.54 -11.21 -6.94
CA VAL A 145 -4.85 -10.55 -6.88
C VAL A 145 -5.91 -11.63 -7.03
N ALA A 146 -6.97 -11.55 -6.24
CA ALA A 146 -8.09 -12.48 -6.32
C ALA A 146 -9.39 -11.71 -6.51
N SER A 147 -10.32 -12.28 -7.29
CA SER A 147 -11.68 -11.78 -7.29
C SER A 147 -12.29 -11.94 -5.89
N PRO A 148 -13.21 -11.05 -5.44
CA PRO A 148 -13.76 -11.13 -4.08
C PRO A 148 -14.48 -12.44 -3.75
N ASP A 149 -15.09 -13.10 -4.75
CA ASP A 149 -15.70 -14.44 -4.63
C ASP A 149 -14.65 -15.58 -4.58
N GLY A 150 -13.37 -15.23 -4.71
CA GLY A 150 -12.23 -16.13 -4.82
C GLY A 150 -12.22 -16.97 -6.08
N ALA A 151 -13.12 -16.77 -7.05
CA ALA A 151 -13.26 -17.67 -8.19
C ALA A 151 -12.10 -17.58 -9.19
N SER A 152 -11.48 -16.42 -9.32
CA SER A 152 -10.35 -16.19 -10.21
C SER A 152 -9.17 -15.64 -9.42
N LEU A 153 -7.99 -16.18 -9.69
CA LEU A 153 -6.70 -15.73 -9.19
C LEU A 153 -5.90 -15.16 -10.36
N PHE A 154 -5.29 -14.01 -10.16
CA PHE A 154 -4.40 -13.33 -11.09
C PHE A 154 -3.05 -13.18 -10.42
N LEU A 155 -2.03 -13.77 -11.01
CA LEU A 155 -0.66 -13.56 -10.59
C LEU A 155 -0.03 -12.55 -11.54
N LEU A 156 0.17 -11.34 -11.04
CA LEU A 156 0.77 -10.22 -11.75
C LEU A 156 2.29 -10.31 -11.57
N THR A 157 3.05 -10.56 -12.64
CA THR A 157 4.48 -10.90 -12.51
C THR A 157 5.42 -9.89 -13.17
N GLY A 158 6.68 -9.90 -12.75
CA GLY A 158 7.79 -9.24 -13.42
C GLY A 158 8.42 -10.06 -14.55
N LEU A 159 7.82 -11.18 -14.96
CA LEU A 159 8.35 -12.01 -16.05
C LEU A 159 8.23 -11.32 -17.39
N ASP A 160 9.31 -11.37 -18.16
CA ASP A 160 9.34 -10.86 -19.52
C ASP A 160 8.38 -11.65 -20.42
N ARG A 161 7.66 -10.93 -21.26
CA ARG A 161 6.71 -11.55 -22.18
C ARG A 161 7.42 -12.38 -23.26
N PRO A 162 6.98 -13.62 -23.56
CA PRO A 162 7.53 -14.39 -24.68
C PRO A 162 7.31 -13.71 -26.04
N ASP A 163 8.32 -13.73 -26.91
CA ASP A 163 8.20 -13.15 -28.25
C ASP A 163 7.16 -13.83 -29.14
N ALA A 164 6.89 -15.12 -28.89
CA ALA A 164 5.84 -15.87 -29.59
C ALA A 164 4.42 -15.37 -29.26
N TRP A 165 4.24 -14.59 -28.18
CA TRP A 165 2.95 -13.97 -27.85
C TRP A 165 2.83 -12.63 -28.59
N THR A 166 2.75 -12.68 -29.92
CA THR A 166 2.51 -11.50 -30.75
C THR A 166 1.09 -10.98 -30.53
N THR A 167 0.99 -9.72 -30.13
CA THR A 167 -0.27 -8.99 -29.96
C THR A 167 -0.13 -7.62 -30.60
N ASP A 168 -1.23 -7.10 -31.14
CA ASP A 168 -1.29 -5.77 -31.75
C ASP A 168 -1.29 -4.62 -30.70
N GLY A 169 -1.29 -4.95 -29.40
CA GLY A 169 -1.40 -4.03 -28.27
C GLY A 169 -0.13 -3.90 -27.39
N PRO A 170 -0.23 -3.18 -26.25
CA PRO A 170 0.88 -2.91 -25.34
C PRO A 170 1.57 -4.18 -24.84
N ARG A 171 2.91 -4.15 -24.75
CA ARG A 171 3.71 -5.27 -24.23
C ARG A 171 3.82 -5.20 -22.71
N GLN A 172 2.80 -5.73 -22.02
CA GLN A 172 2.84 -5.94 -20.58
C GLN A 172 3.67 -7.18 -20.21
N THR A 173 4.33 -7.16 -19.04
CA THR A 173 4.89 -8.36 -18.40
C THR A 173 3.80 -9.42 -18.17
N VAL A 174 4.22 -10.65 -17.91
CA VAL A 174 3.28 -11.78 -17.92
C VAL A 174 2.29 -11.71 -16.75
N VAL A 175 1.03 -11.95 -17.07
CA VAL A 175 -0.02 -12.24 -16.09
C VAL A 175 -0.45 -13.68 -16.24
N LEU A 176 -0.50 -14.41 -15.13
CA LEU A 176 -1.02 -15.78 -15.09
C LEU A 176 -2.37 -15.79 -14.39
N ARG A 177 -3.34 -16.50 -14.95
CA ARG A 177 -4.68 -16.66 -14.39
C ARG A 177 -4.90 -18.11 -13.96
N SER A 178 -5.58 -18.29 -12.83
CA SER A 178 -6.11 -19.58 -12.40
C SER A 178 -7.57 -19.44 -11.96
N ASP A 179 -8.46 -20.26 -12.52
CA ASP A 179 -9.89 -20.32 -12.15
C ASP A 179 -10.24 -21.56 -11.30
N ASP A 180 -9.23 -22.39 -10.98
CA ASP A 180 -9.40 -23.66 -10.26
C ASP A 180 -8.61 -23.72 -8.94
N GLN A 181 -8.32 -22.53 -8.40
CA GLN A 181 -7.59 -22.34 -7.15
C GLN A 181 -6.14 -22.84 -7.23
N GLY A 182 -5.43 -22.40 -8.27
CA GLY A 182 -3.99 -22.60 -8.48
C GLY A 182 -3.59 -24.01 -8.91
N LYS A 183 -4.55 -24.87 -9.32
CA LYS A 183 -4.22 -26.20 -9.85
C LYS A 183 -3.72 -26.11 -11.30
N GLN A 184 -4.30 -25.20 -12.07
CA GLN A 184 -3.87 -24.87 -13.42
C GLN A 184 -3.66 -23.37 -13.55
N TRP A 185 -2.57 -23.00 -14.22
CA TRP A 185 -2.21 -21.62 -14.53
C TRP A 185 -2.14 -21.45 -16.03
N THR A 186 -2.74 -20.37 -16.53
CA THR A 186 -2.71 -20.01 -17.95
C THR A 186 -2.20 -18.59 -18.11
N GLY A 187 -1.23 -18.39 -19.01
CA GLY A 187 -0.75 -17.05 -19.36
C GLY A 187 -1.81 -16.25 -20.12
N LEU A 188 -2.10 -15.04 -19.64
CA LEU A 188 -2.97 -14.09 -20.32
C LEU A 188 -2.20 -13.41 -21.45
N LYS A 189 -2.40 -13.89 -22.67
CA LYS A 189 -1.71 -13.34 -23.84
C LYS A 189 -2.01 -11.86 -24.05
N GLN A 190 -3.20 -11.34 -23.75
CA GLN A 190 -3.46 -9.90 -23.89
C GLN A 190 -3.05 -9.08 -22.65
N GLY A 191 -2.50 -9.73 -21.62
CA GLY A 191 -2.26 -9.13 -20.31
C GLY A 191 -3.55 -8.96 -19.49
N PHE A 192 -3.48 -8.16 -18.43
CA PHE A 192 -4.57 -7.76 -17.56
C PHE A 192 -4.46 -6.25 -17.35
N PHE A 193 -5.42 -5.50 -17.88
CA PHE A 193 -5.30 -4.03 -17.98
C PHE A 193 -3.97 -3.58 -18.61
N ALA A 194 -3.54 -4.24 -19.69
CA ALA A 194 -2.23 -3.99 -20.32
C ALA A 194 -2.02 -2.55 -20.84
N GLU A 195 -3.10 -1.83 -21.09
CA GLU A 195 -3.08 -0.40 -21.45
C GLU A 195 -2.83 0.53 -20.26
N ALA A 196 -3.11 0.05 -19.03
CA ALA A 196 -2.90 0.81 -17.81
C ALA A 196 -1.42 0.81 -17.40
N ASP A 197 -0.80 -0.37 -17.37
CA ASP A 197 0.61 -0.50 -17.02
C ASP A 197 1.27 -1.65 -17.80
N GLN A 198 2.50 -1.41 -18.26
CA GLN A 198 3.35 -2.42 -18.89
C GLN A 198 4.00 -3.34 -17.87
N VAL A 199 4.12 -2.91 -16.61
CA VAL A 199 4.60 -3.74 -15.51
C VAL A 199 3.37 -4.26 -14.77
N ALA A 200 3.07 -5.55 -14.92
CA ALA A 200 1.84 -6.11 -14.36
C ALA A 200 1.80 -6.02 -12.83
N TRP A 201 2.93 -6.30 -12.16
CA TRP A 201 3.00 -6.35 -10.69
C TRP A 201 2.88 -4.96 -10.03
N SER A 202 2.97 -3.85 -10.76
CA SER A 202 2.69 -2.51 -10.24
C SER A 202 1.23 -2.09 -10.33
N LEU A 203 0.37 -2.90 -10.97
CA LEU A 203 -1.07 -2.65 -10.97
C LEU A 203 -1.65 -2.87 -9.57
N ASP A 204 -2.56 -1.97 -9.18
CA ASP A 204 -3.39 -2.10 -7.98
C ASP A 204 -4.88 -2.12 -8.38
N PRO A 205 -5.45 -3.30 -8.69
CA PRO A 205 -6.82 -3.42 -9.16
C PRO A 205 -7.82 -3.34 -8.00
N TYR A 206 -8.80 -2.45 -8.12
CA TYR A 206 -9.93 -2.32 -7.19
C TYR A 206 -11.17 -3.05 -7.74
N PHE A 207 -11.70 -4.00 -6.98
CA PHE A 207 -12.93 -4.72 -7.33
C PHE A 207 -14.17 -4.07 -6.70
N HIS A 208 -15.21 -3.86 -7.50
CA HIS A 208 -16.56 -3.55 -7.03
C HIS A 208 -17.47 -4.74 -7.31
N GLY A 209 -17.76 -5.53 -6.27
CA GLY A 209 -18.43 -6.82 -6.45
C GLY A 209 -17.52 -7.85 -7.12
N SER A 210 -18.09 -8.83 -7.84
CA SER A 210 -17.32 -9.97 -8.35
C SER A 210 -16.68 -9.75 -9.73
N ASP A 211 -17.26 -8.87 -10.55
CA ASP A 211 -16.93 -8.77 -11.97
C ASP A 211 -16.39 -7.39 -12.38
N GLU A 212 -16.82 -6.32 -11.72
CA GLU A 212 -16.43 -4.95 -12.05
C GLU A 212 -15.08 -4.63 -11.40
N VAL A 213 -14.11 -4.24 -12.22
CA VAL A 213 -12.72 -3.98 -11.81
C VAL A 213 -12.27 -2.65 -12.36
N TRP A 214 -11.62 -1.87 -11.50
CA TRP A 214 -10.97 -0.61 -11.84
C TRP A 214 -9.47 -0.75 -11.65
N ALA A 215 -8.69 -0.05 -12.45
CA ALA A 215 -7.25 0.03 -12.28
C ALA A 215 -6.75 1.43 -12.64
N TRP A 216 -5.81 1.93 -11.87
CA TRP A 216 -5.01 3.08 -12.25
C TRP A 216 -3.84 2.63 -13.11
N GLY A 217 -3.64 3.33 -14.22
CA GLY A 217 -2.46 3.18 -15.04
C GLY A 217 -1.29 4.01 -14.55
N SER A 218 -0.14 3.80 -15.19
CA SER A 218 1.06 4.61 -14.96
C SER A 218 0.78 6.09 -15.21
N LEU A 219 1.44 6.96 -14.44
CA LEU A 219 1.28 8.42 -14.54
C LEU A 219 1.60 8.98 -15.94
N SER A 220 2.42 8.28 -16.71
CA SER A 220 2.76 8.64 -18.10
C SER A 220 1.60 8.46 -19.08
N ALA A 221 0.60 7.64 -18.74
CA ALA A 221 -0.62 7.46 -19.54
C ALA A 221 -1.64 8.58 -19.31
N MET A 222 -1.45 9.43 -18.30
CA MET A 222 -2.36 10.54 -17.98
C MET A 222 -2.18 11.70 -18.97
N ASP A 223 -3.29 12.37 -19.28
CA ASP A 223 -3.36 13.51 -20.18
C ASP A 223 -2.97 13.23 -21.65
N ALA A 224 -2.81 11.96 -22.03
CA ALA A 224 -2.65 11.59 -23.43
C ALA A 224 -3.95 11.83 -24.21
N GLU A 225 -3.86 12.43 -25.39
CA GLU A 225 -4.99 12.52 -26.32
C GLU A 225 -5.29 11.13 -26.91
N VAL A 226 -6.50 10.64 -26.67
CA VAL A 226 -6.97 9.32 -27.11
C VAL A 226 -8.34 9.45 -27.78
N PRO A 227 -8.79 8.44 -28.55
CA PRO A 227 -10.14 8.48 -29.12
C PRO A 227 -11.21 8.73 -28.04
N GLY A 228 -11.93 9.85 -28.16
CA GLY A 228 -13.00 10.23 -27.24
C GLY A 228 -12.62 11.27 -26.18
N GLY A 229 -11.35 11.65 -26.04
CA GLY A 229 -10.94 12.74 -25.15
C GLY A 229 -9.51 12.61 -24.62
N ILE A 230 -9.28 13.22 -23.47
CA ILE A 230 -8.03 13.18 -22.72
C ILE A 230 -8.09 12.00 -21.75
N ALA A 231 -7.06 11.16 -21.73
CA ALA A 231 -6.99 10.01 -20.84
C ALA A 231 -6.87 10.44 -19.37
N THR A 232 -7.72 9.88 -18.51
CA THR A 232 -7.66 10.11 -17.05
C THR A 232 -6.61 9.25 -16.36
N GLY A 233 -6.04 8.26 -17.04
CA GLY A 233 -5.23 7.20 -16.43
C GLY A 233 -6.03 6.10 -15.74
N VAL A 234 -7.35 6.23 -15.61
CA VAL A 234 -8.23 5.20 -15.01
C VAL A 234 -8.77 4.28 -16.08
N PHE A 235 -8.80 2.98 -15.79
CA PHE A 235 -9.36 1.95 -16.66
C PHE A 235 -10.45 1.17 -15.94
N TYR A 236 -11.44 0.73 -16.70
CA TYR A 236 -12.58 -0.04 -16.20
C TYR A 236 -12.76 -1.34 -16.99
N SER A 237 -13.14 -2.40 -16.28
CA SER A 237 -13.57 -3.67 -16.83
C SER A 237 -14.87 -4.12 -16.16
N ALA A 238 -15.79 -4.68 -16.95
CA ALA A 238 -17.03 -5.31 -16.48
C ALA A 238 -16.95 -6.84 -16.44
N ASP A 239 -15.81 -7.43 -16.81
CA ASP A 239 -15.64 -8.87 -17.07
C ASP A 239 -14.37 -9.43 -16.41
N ARG A 240 -14.06 -8.97 -15.20
CA ARG A 240 -12.89 -9.39 -14.41
C ARG A 240 -11.57 -9.15 -15.14
N GLY A 241 -11.45 -8.01 -15.81
CA GLY A 241 -10.26 -7.57 -16.55
C GLY A 241 -9.98 -8.35 -17.84
N ALA A 242 -10.95 -9.10 -18.37
CA ALA A 242 -10.79 -9.75 -19.68
C ALA A 242 -10.81 -8.71 -20.81
N THR A 243 -11.59 -7.64 -20.65
CA THR A 243 -11.54 -6.43 -21.47
C THR A 243 -11.42 -5.20 -20.57
N SER A 244 -10.62 -4.22 -21.01
CA SER A 244 -10.46 -2.93 -20.35
C SER A 244 -10.91 -1.79 -21.26
N THR A 245 -11.44 -0.74 -20.65
CA THR A 245 -11.80 0.49 -21.34
C THR A 245 -11.21 1.68 -20.57
N PRO A 246 -10.47 2.58 -21.23
CA PRO A 246 -9.98 3.78 -20.58
C PRO A 246 -11.14 4.74 -20.29
N ILE A 247 -11.06 5.41 -19.15
CA ILE A 247 -11.93 6.54 -18.83
C ILE A 247 -11.29 7.81 -19.37
N VAL A 248 -12.07 8.56 -20.14
CA VAL A 248 -11.65 9.79 -20.80
C VAL A 248 -12.46 10.99 -20.32
N THR A 249 -11.85 12.16 -20.43
CA THR A 249 -12.42 13.45 -20.02
C THR A 249 -12.23 14.48 -21.14
N ALA A 250 -13.04 15.54 -21.16
CA ALA A 250 -12.87 16.66 -22.08
C ALA A 250 -11.70 17.58 -21.68
N GLU A 251 -11.33 17.58 -20.40
CA GLU A 251 -10.29 18.44 -19.82
C GLU A 251 -9.40 17.64 -18.87
N SER A 252 -8.11 18.00 -18.80
CA SER A 252 -7.15 17.39 -17.87
C SER A 252 -7.66 17.42 -16.42
N LEU A 253 -7.47 16.29 -15.73
CA LEU A 253 -7.72 16.22 -14.28
C LEU A 253 -6.57 16.83 -13.47
N LEU A 254 -5.38 16.96 -14.07
CA LEU A 254 -4.20 17.54 -13.44
C LEU A 254 -4.23 19.08 -13.47
N VAL A 255 -3.42 19.68 -12.60
CA VAL A 255 -2.97 21.06 -12.68
C VAL A 255 -1.49 21.12 -13.04
N THR A 256 -1.08 22.27 -13.57
CA THR A 256 0.34 22.57 -13.87
C THR A 256 1.06 23.09 -12.63
N ALA A 257 2.39 23.01 -12.58
CA ALA A 257 3.18 23.71 -11.55
C ALA A 257 2.86 25.22 -11.48
N GLN A 258 2.61 25.87 -12.63
CA GLN A 258 2.23 27.28 -12.66
C GLN A 258 0.96 27.56 -11.85
N TYR A 259 -0.01 26.64 -11.86
CA TYR A 259 -1.21 26.75 -11.02
C TYR A 259 -0.85 26.85 -9.54
N ALA A 260 0.08 26.02 -9.06
CA ALA A 260 0.55 26.04 -7.68
C ALA A 260 1.35 27.32 -7.36
N HIS A 261 2.19 27.77 -8.31
CA HIS A 261 2.95 29.01 -8.16
C HIS A 261 2.04 30.24 -8.07
N ASP A 262 0.97 30.29 -8.86
CA ASP A 262 0.00 31.39 -8.84
C ASP A 262 -0.78 31.45 -7.52
N GLN A 263 -0.99 30.32 -6.85
CA GLN A 263 -1.62 30.25 -5.53
C GLN A 263 -0.72 30.77 -4.40
N ARG A 264 0.61 30.60 -4.53
CA ARG A 264 1.61 30.98 -3.53
C ARG A 264 2.79 31.74 -4.16
N PRO A 265 2.58 32.98 -4.63
CA PRO A 265 3.63 33.78 -5.25
C PRO A 265 4.71 34.22 -4.24
N ASP A 266 4.45 34.06 -2.94
CA ASP A 266 5.38 34.30 -1.83
C ASP A 266 6.46 33.21 -1.71
N ILE A 267 6.22 32.01 -2.27
CA ILE A 267 7.20 30.91 -2.28
C ILE A 267 8.15 31.10 -3.47
N VAL A 268 9.43 31.29 -3.16
CA VAL A 268 10.50 31.50 -4.16
C VAL A 268 11.27 30.24 -4.54
N GLN A 269 11.20 29.20 -3.70
CA GLN A 269 11.91 27.94 -3.89
C GLN A 269 10.92 26.78 -3.78
N TRP A 270 10.79 26.02 -4.87
CA TRP A 270 9.90 24.86 -4.97
C TRP A 270 10.73 23.58 -4.99
N HIS A 271 10.17 22.53 -4.37
CA HIS A 271 10.70 21.18 -4.28
C HIS A 271 9.73 20.26 -5.02
N THR A 272 9.81 20.26 -6.36
CA THR A 272 8.98 19.38 -7.18
C THR A 272 9.77 18.11 -7.49
N ASP A 273 9.37 17.01 -6.85
CA ASP A 273 10.07 15.73 -6.94
C ASP A 273 9.75 14.94 -8.24
N SER A 274 8.79 15.42 -9.04
CA SER A 274 8.21 14.72 -10.19
C SER A 274 7.86 15.69 -11.33
N GLU A 275 8.67 15.73 -12.39
CA GLU A 275 8.35 16.30 -13.74
C GLU A 275 7.42 17.54 -13.77
N ASP A 276 7.59 18.52 -12.88
CA ASP A 276 6.72 19.71 -12.73
C ASP A 276 5.23 19.42 -12.43
N ARG A 277 4.88 18.21 -11.99
CA ARG A 277 3.51 17.77 -11.65
C ARG A 277 3.24 17.60 -10.16
N GLY A 278 4.28 17.65 -9.33
CA GLY A 278 4.14 17.43 -7.88
C GLY A 278 3.79 15.99 -7.51
N GLU A 279 3.68 15.72 -6.23
CA GLU A 279 3.25 14.40 -5.73
C GLU A 279 1.81 14.13 -6.20
N ILE A 280 1.56 12.97 -6.80
CA ILE A 280 0.25 12.56 -7.32
C ILE A 280 -0.29 11.35 -6.54
N ARG A 281 -1.58 11.41 -6.19
CA ARG A 281 -2.35 10.27 -5.68
C ARG A 281 -3.67 10.15 -6.45
N GLY A 282 -3.89 8.98 -7.04
CA GLY A 282 -5.12 8.67 -7.79
C GLY A 282 -5.96 7.65 -7.02
N HIS A 283 -7.25 7.93 -6.86
CA HIS A 283 -8.21 7.04 -6.21
C HIS A 283 -9.49 6.90 -7.03
N VAL A 284 -10.06 5.70 -7.06
CA VAL A 284 -11.34 5.44 -7.72
C VAL A 284 -12.27 4.67 -6.79
N ILE A 285 -13.51 5.14 -6.64
CA ILE A 285 -14.56 4.43 -5.88
C ILE A 285 -15.82 4.39 -6.71
N GLN A 286 -16.36 3.19 -6.88
CA GLN A 286 -17.70 2.98 -7.38
C GLN A 286 -18.67 2.92 -6.18
N VAL A 287 -19.57 3.91 -6.08
CA VAL A 287 -20.50 4.00 -4.94
C VAL A 287 -21.72 3.12 -5.14
N ASP A 288 -22.15 2.93 -6.39
CA ASP A 288 -23.26 2.08 -6.77
C ASP A 288 -23.11 1.65 -8.24
N GLY A 289 -24.06 0.85 -8.76
CA GLY A 289 -24.01 0.35 -10.14
C GLY A 289 -24.18 1.42 -11.24
N GLN A 290 -24.40 2.70 -10.87
CA GLN A 290 -24.62 3.81 -11.80
C GLN A 290 -23.68 4.99 -11.57
N ARG A 291 -23.02 5.10 -10.41
CA ARG A 291 -22.15 6.22 -10.05
C ARG A 291 -20.80 5.75 -9.54
N ALA A 292 -19.76 6.39 -10.02
CA ALA A 292 -18.39 6.24 -9.55
C ALA A 292 -17.69 7.60 -9.53
N PHE A 293 -16.60 7.70 -8.79
CA PHE A 293 -15.83 8.91 -8.64
C PHE A 293 -14.35 8.62 -8.80
N ILE A 294 -13.68 9.50 -9.52
CA ILE A 294 -12.22 9.56 -9.62
C ILE A 294 -11.77 10.76 -8.81
N TRP A 295 -10.81 10.56 -7.91
CA TRP A 295 -10.08 11.64 -7.24
C TRP A 295 -8.64 11.61 -7.69
N LEU A 296 -8.14 12.78 -8.05
CA LEU A 296 -6.74 12.98 -8.40
C LEU A 296 -6.19 14.13 -7.57
N SER A 297 -5.38 13.78 -6.58
CA SER A 297 -4.74 14.71 -5.66
C SER A 297 -3.35 15.04 -6.16
N GLN A 298 -2.99 16.32 -6.11
CA GLN A 298 -1.63 16.82 -6.35
C GLN A 298 -1.15 17.65 -5.17
N ARG A 299 0.12 17.47 -4.80
CA ARG A 299 0.79 18.24 -3.76
C ARG A 299 2.12 18.80 -4.28
N PHE A 300 2.30 20.11 -4.12
CA PHE A 300 3.50 20.83 -4.53
C PHE A 300 4.18 21.41 -3.31
N TRP A 301 5.39 20.94 -3.00
CA TRP A 301 6.16 21.41 -1.85
C TRP A 301 7.00 22.62 -2.21
N GLY A 302 7.06 23.59 -1.31
CA GLY A 302 7.93 24.74 -1.39
C GLY A 302 8.58 25.06 -0.06
N SER A 303 9.74 25.68 -0.10
CA SER A 303 10.38 26.20 1.12
C SER A 303 9.49 27.25 1.76
N HIS A 304 9.42 27.24 3.10
CA HIS A 304 8.67 28.26 3.80
C HIS A 304 9.23 29.67 3.50
N PRO A 305 8.37 30.68 3.22
CA PRO A 305 8.83 32.03 2.85
C PRO A 305 9.72 32.74 3.89
N ASP A 306 9.65 32.33 5.17
CA ASP A 306 10.49 32.88 6.24
C ASP A 306 11.92 32.31 6.27
N GLY A 307 12.19 31.27 5.47
CA GLY A 307 13.47 30.57 5.42
C GLY A 307 13.87 29.84 6.70
N LYS A 308 12.94 29.62 7.64
CA LYS A 308 13.21 29.00 8.95
C LYS A 308 12.25 27.88 9.30
N SER A 309 10.98 28.02 8.92
CA SER A 309 9.94 27.05 9.23
C SER A 309 9.96 25.90 8.21
N ASP A 310 9.27 24.82 8.53
CA ASP A 310 9.17 23.65 7.66
C ASP A 310 8.47 23.97 6.34
N ASN A 311 8.75 23.15 5.32
CA ASN A 311 8.19 23.31 3.99
C ASN A 311 6.66 23.43 4.01
N VAL A 312 6.13 24.17 3.04
CA VAL A 312 4.70 24.38 2.86
C VAL A 312 4.23 23.75 1.55
N ALA A 313 3.03 23.19 1.58
CA ALA A 313 2.40 22.53 0.45
C ALA A 313 1.29 23.39 -0.17
N VAL A 314 1.18 23.36 -1.50
CA VAL A 314 -0.07 23.63 -2.21
C VAL A 314 -0.71 22.29 -2.56
N ASN A 315 -1.86 22.05 -1.95
CA ASN A 315 -2.66 20.85 -2.13
C ASN A 315 -3.85 21.14 -3.04
N VAL A 316 -4.12 20.26 -4.00
CA VAL A 316 -5.28 20.37 -4.87
C VAL A 316 -5.80 18.99 -5.23
N THR A 317 -7.12 18.80 -5.14
CA THR A 317 -7.77 17.56 -5.58
C THR A 317 -8.78 17.87 -6.67
N THR A 318 -8.63 17.23 -7.83
CA THR A 318 -9.66 17.23 -8.86
C THR A 318 -10.51 15.97 -8.70
N ARG A 319 -11.82 16.16 -8.50
CA ARG A 319 -12.83 15.10 -8.49
C ARG A 319 -13.56 15.07 -9.82
N ALA A 320 -13.69 13.89 -10.41
CA ALA A 320 -14.54 13.64 -11.57
C ALA A 320 -15.66 12.66 -11.19
N GLU A 321 -16.91 13.05 -11.43
CA GLU A 321 -18.08 12.19 -11.29
C GLU A 321 -18.30 11.43 -12.59
N LEU A 322 -18.41 10.11 -12.47
CA LEU A 322 -18.76 9.20 -13.55
C LEU A 322 -20.19 8.72 -13.35
N GLN A 323 -20.96 8.70 -14.45
CA GLN A 323 -22.25 8.05 -14.51
C GLN A 323 -22.29 7.00 -15.60
N ARG A 324 -23.02 5.91 -15.34
CA ARG A 324 -23.20 4.84 -16.31
C ARG A 324 -24.33 5.20 -17.28
N GLN A 325 -23.98 5.42 -18.55
CA GLN A 325 -24.92 5.75 -19.61
C GLN A 325 -24.80 4.74 -20.75
N ALA A 326 -25.92 4.13 -21.16
CA ALA A 326 -25.95 3.07 -22.17
C ALA A 326 -24.91 1.96 -21.93
N GLY A 327 -24.72 1.58 -20.66
CA GLY A 327 -23.78 0.54 -20.24
C GLY A 327 -22.31 0.96 -20.13
N LYS A 328 -21.97 2.20 -20.50
CA LYS A 328 -20.59 2.74 -20.44
C LYS A 328 -20.47 3.82 -19.36
N TRP A 329 -19.31 3.89 -18.72
CA TRP A 329 -18.99 4.98 -17.80
C TRP A 329 -18.63 6.25 -18.57
N GLN A 330 -19.23 7.37 -18.20
CA GLN A 330 -18.97 8.68 -18.78
C GLN A 330 -18.82 9.71 -17.68
N MET A 331 -17.84 10.59 -17.83
CA MET A 331 -17.71 11.72 -16.92
C MET A 331 -18.83 12.72 -17.16
N VAL A 332 -19.53 13.10 -16.09
CA VAL A 332 -20.66 14.05 -16.14
C VAL A 332 -20.36 15.36 -15.42
N ALA A 333 -19.45 15.34 -14.46
CA ALA A 333 -19.05 16.53 -13.72
C ALA A 333 -17.58 16.45 -13.30
N ARG A 334 -16.97 17.62 -13.16
CA ARG A 334 -15.62 17.81 -12.68
C ARG A 334 -15.62 18.97 -11.69
N GLN A 335 -14.98 18.78 -10.55
CA GLN A 335 -14.84 19.80 -9.52
C GLN A 335 -13.41 19.78 -8.98
N ARG A 336 -12.87 20.96 -8.70
CA ARG A 336 -11.57 21.11 -8.07
C ARG A 336 -11.74 21.66 -6.66
N ASP A 337 -11.02 21.07 -5.72
CA ASP A 337 -10.91 21.51 -4.34
C ASP A 337 -9.48 21.96 -4.09
N ASP A 338 -9.31 23.28 -4.00
CA ASP A 338 -8.04 23.90 -3.63
C ASP A 338 -7.93 23.81 -2.11
N ASN A 339 -6.83 23.25 -1.59
CA ASN A 339 -6.61 22.90 -0.20
C ASN A 339 -7.16 21.52 0.24
N LEU A 340 -7.15 20.55 -0.66
CA LEU A 340 -7.38 19.14 -0.32
C LEU A 340 -6.33 18.27 -0.99
N PHE A 341 -5.69 17.40 -0.22
CA PHE A 341 -4.92 16.27 -0.74
C PHE A 341 -5.42 14.99 -0.06
N ILE A 342 -5.69 13.95 -0.85
CA ILE A 342 -6.11 12.64 -0.34
C ILE A 342 -4.93 11.68 -0.51
N ASP A 343 -4.26 11.35 0.58
CA ASP A 343 -3.10 10.45 0.56
C ASP A 343 -3.54 8.98 0.38
N ALA A 344 -4.56 8.57 1.13
CA ALA A 344 -5.17 7.24 1.03
C ALA A 344 -6.69 7.31 1.03
N LEU A 345 -7.33 6.36 0.34
CA LEU A 345 -8.79 6.26 0.24
C LEU A 345 -9.22 4.80 0.20
N ALA A 346 -10.20 4.44 1.02
CA ALA A 346 -10.72 3.07 1.06
C ALA A 346 -12.22 3.05 1.38
N GLN A 347 -12.90 2.03 0.86
CA GLN A 347 -14.33 1.80 1.05
C GLN A 347 -14.56 0.42 1.67
N ASN A 348 -15.50 0.31 2.60
CA ASN A 348 -15.94 -0.99 3.12
C ASN A 348 -17.16 -1.56 2.36
N GLU A 349 -17.50 -2.81 2.66
CA GLU A 349 -18.64 -3.50 2.03
C GLU A 349 -20.00 -2.82 2.32
N ALA A 350 -20.11 -2.03 3.40
CA ALA A 350 -21.29 -1.24 3.72
C ALA A 350 -21.37 0.08 2.93
N GLY A 351 -20.38 0.37 2.08
CA GLY A 351 -20.30 1.58 1.25
C GLY A 351 -19.78 2.82 1.98
N ARG A 352 -19.31 2.68 3.22
CA ARG A 352 -18.65 3.79 3.95
C ARG A 352 -17.26 4.01 3.39
N VAL A 353 -16.91 5.27 3.19
CA VAL A 353 -15.65 5.67 2.59
C VAL A 353 -14.85 6.48 3.60
N PHE A 354 -13.60 6.07 3.81
CA PHE A 354 -12.65 6.77 4.66
C PHE A 354 -11.41 7.15 3.85
N GLY A 355 -10.80 8.25 4.22
CA GLY A 355 -9.53 8.67 3.66
C GLY A 355 -8.64 9.35 4.68
N LEU A 356 -7.35 9.39 4.35
CA LEU A 356 -6.37 10.25 5.00
C LEU A 356 -6.25 11.50 4.15
N ILE A 357 -6.68 12.63 4.70
CA ILE A 357 -6.76 13.89 3.97
C ILE A 357 -5.92 14.96 4.64
N ASP A 358 -5.28 15.79 3.84
CA ASP A 358 -4.65 17.02 4.29
C ASP A 358 -5.43 18.21 3.72
N GLN A 359 -6.05 18.96 4.63
CA GLN A 359 -6.74 20.21 4.32
C GLN A 359 -5.94 21.44 4.79
N GLY A 360 -4.63 21.32 4.92
CA GLY A 360 -3.71 22.39 5.28
C GLY A 360 -2.55 22.53 4.30
N HIS A 361 -1.48 23.16 4.79
CA HIS A 361 -0.26 23.40 4.03
C HIS A 361 0.96 22.70 4.64
N GLN A 362 0.78 21.89 5.67
CA GLN A 362 1.87 21.30 6.45
C GLN A 362 2.09 19.81 6.17
N GLY A 363 1.30 19.19 5.28
CA GLY A 363 1.40 17.75 5.02
C GLY A 363 0.96 16.89 6.20
N GLN A 364 0.06 17.40 7.03
CA GLN A 364 -0.45 16.68 8.19
C GLN A 364 -1.80 16.08 7.83
N ASP A 365 -1.78 14.79 7.53
CA ASP A 365 -3.01 14.08 7.21
C ASP A 365 -3.86 13.91 8.49
N VAL A 366 -5.17 13.97 8.31
CA VAL A 366 -6.17 13.59 9.30
C VAL A 366 -7.05 12.50 8.73
N LEU A 367 -7.55 11.63 9.60
CA LEU A 367 -8.54 10.64 9.19
C LEU A 367 -9.90 11.34 9.02
N ALA A 368 -10.56 11.07 7.90
CA ALA A 368 -11.88 11.61 7.61
C ALA A 368 -12.80 10.58 6.95
N GLU A 369 -14.09 10.68 7.25
CA GLU A 369 -15.15 9.95 6.57
C GLU A 369 -15.75 10.83 5.47
N LEU A 370 -15.97 10.26 4.29
CA LEU A 370 -16.63 10.93 3.19
C LEU A 370 -18.14 10.64 3.22
N ASP A 371 -18.96 11.69 3.27
CA ASP A 371 -20.39 11.57 2.96
C ASP A 371 -20.55 11.36 1.45
N THR A 372 -20.92 10.17 0.99
CA THR A 372 -21.03 9.85 -0.44
C THR A 372 -22.26 10.49 -1.13
N GLY A 373 -23.17 11.10 -0.36
CA GLY A 373 -24.32 11.84 -0.87
C GLY A 373 -24.00 13.31 -1.13
N THR A 374 -23.31 13.97 -0.20
CA THR A 374 -22.93 15.39 -0.34
C THR A 374 -21.51 15.59 -0.84
N LEU A 375 -20.68 14.54 -0.77
CA LEU A 375 -19.26 14.52 -1.08
C LEU A 375 -18.43 15.48 -0.23
N ASN A 376 -18.82 15.62 1.04
CA ASN A 376 -18.12 16.41 2.04
C ASN A 376 -17.31 15.50 2.96
N TRP A 377 -16.13 15.96 3.34
CA TRP A 377 -15.26 15.30 4.30
C TRP A 377 -15.63 15.67 5.73
N ARG A 378 -15.72 14.67 6.60
CA ARG A 378 -15.89 14.84 8.04
C ARG A 378 -14.68 14.25 8.76
N PRO A 379 -13.75 15.08 9.27
CA PRO A 379 -12.65 14.60 10.11
C PRO A 379 -13.17 13.81 11.31
N THR A 380 -12.56 12.67 11.59
CA THR A 380 -12.92 11.77 12.70
C THR A 380 -11.82 11.63 13.74
N GLY A 381 -10.55 11.85 13.38
CA GLY A 381 -9.42 11.82 14.32
C GLY A 381 -8.07 12.10 13.67
N GLU A 382 -7.06 12.28 14.51
CA GLU A 382 -5.65 12.36 14.10
C GLU A 382 -5.06 10.96 13.91
N LEU A 383 -3.93 10.87 13.19
CA LEU A 383 -3.20 9.62 13.08
C LEU A 383 -2.60 9.22 14.45
N PRO A 384 -2.58 7.92 14.78
CA PRO A 384 -1.96 7.46 16.01
C PRO A 384 -0.43 7.59 15.95
N SER A 385 0.19 7.67 17.12
CA SER A 385 1.65 7.70 17.27
C SER A 385 2.13 6.62 18.22
N VAL A 386 3.24 5.96 17.86
CA VAL A 386 3.95 5.04 18.75
C VAL A 386 4.65 5.73 19.92
N PHE A 387 4.88 7.04 19.82
CA PHE A 387 5.49 7.83 20.89
C PHE A 387 4.44 8.46 21.82
N ALA A 388 3.15 8.29 21.53
CA ALA A 388 2.09 8.87 22.34
C ALA A 388 2.26 8.52 23.84
N PRO A 389 2.11 9.49 24.75
CA PRO A 389 1.59 10.85 24.55
C PRO A 389 2.67 11.91 24.26
N LEU A 390 3.91 11.52 23.92
CA LEU A 390 4.93 12.48 23.49
C LEU A 390 4.55 13.06 22.12
N ALA A 391 4.85 14.35 21.91
CA ALA A 391 4.63 15.01 20.64
C ALA A 391 5.50 14.36 19.54
N SER A 392 4.90 14.06 18.40
CA SER A 392 5.56 13.44 17.26
C SER A 392 4.75 13.68 16.01
N ASP A 393 5.42 13.75 14.87
CA ASP A 393 4.77 13.79 13.57
C ASP A 393 4.53 12.36 13.09
N SER A 394 3.30 12.03 12.71
CA SER A 394 2.93 10.69 12.26
C SER A 394 2.36 10.74 10.85
N ARG A 395 2.83 9.84 10.00
CA ARG A 395 2.39 9.72 8.60
C ARG A 395 2.04 8.28 8.29
N LEU A 396 1.26 8.09 7.23
CA LEU A 396 0.99 6.77 6.68
C LEU A 396 2.31 6.10 6.25
N ARG A 397 2.42 4.80 6.51
CA ARG A 397 3.55 3.98 6.07
C ARG A 397 3.14 3.11 4.89
N GLY A 398 3.66 3.41 3.69
CA GLY A 398 3.32 2.69 2.46
C GLY A 398 1.82 2.73 2.20
N ASP A 399 1.25 1.62 1.71
CA ASP A 399 -0.21 1.47 1.49
C ASP A 399 -0.93 0.97 2.75
N GLY A 400 -0.42 1.33 3.93
CA GLY A 400 -0.79 0.78 5.21
C GLY A 400 -2.14 1.25 5.76
N PHE A 401 -3.17 1.41 4.93
CA PHE A 401 -4.49 1.92 5.31
C PHE A 401 -5.60 0.99 4.84
N TRP A 402 -6.34 0.42 5.78
CA TRP A 402 -7.41 -0.52 5.48
C TRP A 402 -8.69 -0.21 6.26
N VAL A 403 -9.82 -0.45 5.60
CA VAL A 403 -11.16 -0.29 6.17
C VAL A 403 -11.84 -1.65 6.16
N GLY A 404 -12.15 -2.15 7.35
CA GLY A 404 -12.90 -3.39 7.53
C GLY A 404 -14.41 -3.17 7.62
N GLN A 405 -15.12 -4.19 8.08
CA GLN A 405 -16.55 -4.12 8.32
C GLN A 405 -16.87 -3.14 9.45
N ASN A 406 -16.14 -3.22 10.56
CA ASN A 406 -16.35 -2.40 11.76
C ASN A 406 -15.07 -1.73 12.28
N THR A 407 -13.96 -1.88 11.55
CA THR A 407 -12.65 -1.44 12.02
C THR A 407 -11.89 -0.63 10.98
N LEU A 408 -10.99 0.22 11.46
CA LEU A 408 -9.90 0.79 10.67
C LEU A 408 -8.59 0.15 11.14
N LEU A 409 -7.71 -0.14 10.19
CA LEU A 409 -6.35 -0.58 10.45
C LEU A 409 -5.40 0.38 9.75
N ILE A 410 -4.39 0.86 10.46
CA ILE A 410 -3.39 1.77 9.91
C ILE A 410 -1.98 1.38 10.34
N ASN A 411 -1.02 1.47 9.44
CA ASN A 411 0.41 1.44 9.75
C ASN A 411 0.97 2.86 9.66
N THR A 412 1.54 3.35 10.75
CA THR A 412 2.09 4.70 10.84
C THR A 412 3.59 4.67 11.03
N SER A 413 4.30 5.61 10.40
CA SER A 413 5.67 5.95 10.77
C SER A 413 5.64 7.27 11.54
N SER A 414 6.11 7.25 12.78
CA SER A 414 6.16 8.43 13.64
C SER A 414 7.59 8.90 13.82
N GLU A 415 7.79 10.22 13.91
CA GLU A 415 9.06 10.87 14.20
C GLU A 415 8.93 11.75 15.43
N HIS A 416 9.77 11.49 16.44
CA HIS A 416 9.84 12.27 17.66
C HIS A 416 11.15 13.06 17.72
N HIS A 417 11.05 14.35 17.98
CA HIS A 417 12.19 15.21 18.27
C HIS A 417 12.37 15.35 19.79
N PRO A 418 13.41 14.77 20.39
CA PRO A 418 13.62 14.90 21.82
C PRO A 418 13.84 16.37 22.22
N PRO A 419 13.67 16.74 23.49
CA PRO A 419 14.00 18.08 23.92
C PRO A 419 15.49 18.43 23.77
N ARG A 420 15.81 19.63 23.28
CA ARG A 420 17.20 20.15 23.10
C ARG A 420 18.07 20.16 24.36
N TRP A 421 17.51 20.02 25.56
CA TRP A 421 18.32 19.88 26.78
C TRP A 421 18.90 18.47 26.98
N LEU A 422 18.37 17.46 26.26
CA LEU A 422 18.96 16.12 26.20
C LEU A 422 20.08 16.03 25.15
N TYR A 423 20.02 16.84 24.10
CA TYR A 423 21.03 16.91 23.05
C TYR A 423 21.20 18.36 22.57
N TRP A 424 22.37 18.95 22.83
CA TRP A 424 22.64 20.38 22.57
C TRP A 424 23.53 20.67 21.35
N TRP A 425 24.05 19.65 20.65
CA TRP A 425 25.07 19.80 19.59
C TRP A 425 24.57 19.56 18.16
N SER A 426 23.35 19.05 17.97
CA SER A 426 22.75 18.79 16.64
C SER A 426 21.23 18.76 16.76
N ASP A 427 20.50 18.79 15.65
CA ASP A 427 19.11 18.31 15.66
C ASP A 427 19.14 16.77 15.69
N ALA A 428 18.24 16.17 16.47
CA ALA A 428 18.10 14.73 16.61
C ALA A 428 16.63 14.36 16.46
N SER A 429 16.39 13.20 15.85
CA SER A 429 15.06 12.62 15.75
C SER A 429 15.11 11.12 15.97
N ILE A 430 13.99 10.57 16.42
CA ILE A 430 13.81 9.14 16.65
C ILE A 430 12.57 8.74 15.87
N SER A 431 12.74 7.83 14.92
CA SER A 431 11.63 7.26 14.16
C SER A 431 11.32 5.85 14.62
N ALA A 432 10.02 5.52 14.62
CA ALA A 432 9.51 4.19 14.88
C ALA A 432 8.19 3.98 14.12
N ASP A 433 7.92 2.73 13.78
CA ASP A 433 6.72 2.34 13.05
C ASP A 433 5.74 1.65 13.99
N GLY A 434 4.46 1.62 13.66
CA GLY A 434 3.48 0.90 14.46
C GLY A 434 2.18 0.62 13.72
N VAL A 435 1.58 -0.51 14.07
CA VAL A 435 0.28 -0.93 13.53
C VAL A 435 -0.79 -0.63 14.56
N PHE A 436 -1.84 0.07 14.15
CA PHE A 436 -2.94 0.48 15.01
C PHE A 436 -4.27 0.08 14.41
N TYR A 437 -5.24 -0.20 15.27
CA TYR A 437 -6.62 -0.35 14.85
C TYR A 437 -7.56 0.53 15.66
N SER A 438 -8.71 0.84 15.06
CA SER A 438 -9.80 1.59 15.69
C SER A 438 -11.12 0.89 15.42
N THR A 439 -11.98 0.84 16.44
CA THR A 439 -13.36 0.29 16.36
C THR A 439 -14.43 1.39 16.41
N ASP A 440 -13.99 2.65 16.58
CA ASP A 440 -14.83 3.85 16.64
C ASP A 440 -14.51 4.85 15.51
N TRP A 441 -13.94 4.34 14.42
CA TRP A 441 -13.65 5.08 13.19
C TRP A 441 -12.68 6.25 13.36
N GLY A 442 -11.68 6.08 14.22
CA GLY A 442 -10.60 7.05 14.47
C GLY A 442 -10.74 7.87 15.74
N GLY A 443 -11.82 7.67 16.51
CA GLY A 443 -11.99 8.36 17.79
C GLY A 443 -10.96 7.93 18.84
N SER A 444 -10.53 6.67 18.77
CA SER A 444 -9.47 6.09 19.58
C SER A 444 -8.72 5.01 18.82
N TRP A 445 -7.45 4.83 19.19
CA TRP A 445 -6.52 3.91 18.54
C TRP A 445 -5.89 2.95 19.53
N HIS A 446 -5.77 1.70 19.11
CA HIS A 446 -5.15 0.62 19.85
C HIS A 446 -3.93 0.11 19.07
N LYS A 447 -2.74 0.17 19.69
CA LYS A 447 -1.52 -0.41 19.09
C LYS A 447 -1.66 -1.93 19.07
N LEU A 448 -1.43 -2.59 17.95
CA LEU A 448 -1.32 -4.04 17.87
C LEU A 448 0.09 -4.50 18.25
N ASN A 449 0.17 -5.67 18.89
CA ASN A 449 1.42 -6.38 19.13
C ASN A 449 1.88 -7.10 17.83
N VAL A 450 2.26 -6.28 16.84
CA VAL A 450 2.82 -6.62 15.54
C VAL A 450 3.98 -5.67 15.29
N ASP A 451 5.10 -6.17 14.78
CA ASP A 451 6.25 -5.34 14.41
C ASP A 451 5.84 -4.35 13.30
N GLY A 452 6.07 -3.05 13.47
CA GLY A 452 5.57 -2.02 12.54
C GLY A 452 6.21 -2.07 11.15
N TYR A 453 7.43 -2.58 11.07
CA TYR A 453 8.21 -2.71 9.85
C TYR A 453 8.01 -4.10 9.21
N LEU A 454 7.09 -4.20 8.25
CA LEU A 454 6.70 -5.44 7.54
C LEU A 454 5.95 -6.49 8.38
N GLY A 455 5.42 -6.16 9.56
CA GLY A 455 4.71 -7.16 10.36
C GLY A 455 3.32 -7.54 9.84
N VAL A 456 2.62 -6.64 9.15
CA VAL A 456 1.30 -6.94 8.55
C VAL A 456 1.50 -7.66 7.22
N LEU A 457 1.03 -8.91 7.15
CA LEU A 457 1.04 -9.72 5.94
C LEU A 457 -0.19 -9.47 5.05
N GLY A 458 -1.30 -8.98 5.60
CA GLY A 458 -2.50 -8.75 4.82
C GLY A 458 -3.71 -8.48 5.71
N PHE A 459 -4.79 -8.03 5.09
CA PHE A 459 -6.03 -7.70 5.79
C PHE A 459 -7.22 -8.33 5.06
N GLN A 460 -8.16 -8.86 5.83
CA GLN A 460 -9.43 -9.40 5.34
C GLN A 460 -10.58 -8.52 5.84
N PRO A 461 -11.07 -7.58 5.02
CA PRO A 461 -12.07 -6.58 5.43
C PRO A 461 -13.36 -7.16 5.98
N GLY A 462 -13.97 -8.14 5.29
CA GLY A 462 -15.25 -8.73 5.69
C GLY A 462 -15.22 -9.57 6.97
N GLN A 463 -14.06 -9.73 7.62
CA GLN A 463 -13.93 -10.38 8.93
C GLN A 463 -13.17 -9.52 9.94
N ASP A 464 -12.86 -8.26 9.62
CA ASP A 464 -12.03 -7.39 10.46
C ASP A 464 -10.75 -8.10 10.96
N ARG A 465 -10.09 -8.84 10.06
CA ARG A 465 -8.98 -9.74 10.41
C ARG A 465 -7.68 -9.32 9.76
N VAL A 466 -6.65 -9.13 10.57
CA VAL A 466 -5.28 -8.81 10.11
C VAL A 466 -4.38 -10.03 10.24
N PHE A 467 -3.64 -10.35 9.19
CA PHE A 467 -2.64 -11.41 9.15
C PHE A 467 -1.26 -10.83 9.43
N TRP A 468 -0.44 -11.57 10.17
CA TRP A 468 0.90 -11.12 10.56
C TRP A 468 1.83 -12.29 10.86
N ALA A 469 3.13 -12.04 10.88
CA ALA A 469 4.14 -12.99 11.33
C ALA A 469 5.13 -12.32 12.28
N LYS A 470 5.83 -13.11 13.10
CA LYS A 470 6.86 -12.57 13.99
C LYS A 470 8.14 -12.28 13.22
N GLY A 471 8.57 -11.02 13.20
CA GLY A 471 9.79 -10.57 12.54
C GLY A 471 9.88 -10.90 11.05
N ASN A 472 11.00 -10.52 10.47
CA ASN A 472 11.34 -10.83 9.09
C ASN A 472 11.90 -12.25 8.98
N TRP A 473 12.00 -12.74 7.74
CA TRP A 473 12.47 -14.09 7.48
C TRP A 473 13.95 -14.32 7.85
N TYR A 474 14.76 -13.26 7.90
CA TYR A 474 16.20 -13.32 8.13
C TYR A 474 16.62 -13.07 9.60
N ASP A 475 15.77 -12.44 10.41
CA ASP A 475 16.03 -12.16 11.83
C ASP A 475 15.18 -13.04 12.77
N ASN A 476 14.18 -13.75 12.24
CA ASN A 476 13.29 -14.61 13.01
C ASN A 476 13.00 -15.96 12.31
N ASN A 477 13.23 -17.05 13.04
CA ASN A 477 12.99 -18.43 12.57
C ASN A 477 11.57 -18.94 12.83
N ASP A 478 10.65 -18.10 13.31
CA ASP A 478 9.24 -18.48 13.52
C ASP A 478 8.58 -18.81 12.18
N LEU A 479 8.08 -20.03 12.05
CA LEU A 479 7.39 -20.52 10.87
C LEU A 479 5.90 -20.14 10.85
N GLY A 480 5.37 -19.66 11.97
CA GLY A 480 3.95 -19.36 12.14
C GLY A 480 3.51 -18.11 11.38
N ILE A 481 2.29 -18.21 10.84
CA ILE A 481 1.48 -17.08 10.38
C ILE A 481 0.27 -17.02 11.30
N TYR A 482 0.01 -15.82 11.79
CA TYR A 482 -0.98 -15.54 12.81
C TYR A 482 -2.01 -14.56 12.27
N ALA A 483 -3.12 -14.45 12.99
CA ALA A 483 -4.07 -13.37 12.77
C ALA A 483 -4.56 -12.79 14.09
N TYR A 484 -4.98 -11.53 14.03
CA TYR A 484 -5.80 -10.89 15.05
C TYR A 484 -7.19 -10.61 14.49
N GLY A 485 -8.22 -10.92 15.28
CA GLY A 485 -9.61 -10.52 14.99
C GLY A 485 -9.90 -9.22 15.73
N LEU A 486 -10.23 -8.16 14.99
CA LEU A 486 -10.29 -6.79 15.51
C LEU A 486 -11.69 -6.39 16.00
N HIS A 487 -12.71 -7.23 15.76
CA HIS A 487 -14.10 -7.04 16.21
C HIS A 487 -14.78 -8.36 16.56
#